data_AF-A0A0B1YIY1-F1
#
_entry.id   AF-A0A0B1YIY1-F1
#
_cell.length_a   1.000
_cell.length_b   1.000
_cell.length_c   1.000
_cell.angle_alpha   90.00
_cell.angle_beta   90.00
_cell.angle_gamma   90.00
#
_symmetry.space_group_name_H-M   'P 1'
#
loop_
_entity.id
_entity.type
_entity.pdbx_description
1 polymer ?
#
loop_
_entity_poly.entity_id
_entity_poly.type
_entity_poly.pdbx_seq_one_letter_code
_entity_poly.pdbx_strand_id
1 'polypeptide(L)'
;MEAVPDDVAGAAFERCLHDIRACRECKGALAHEPRPVVVANRRARLLIIGQAPGRIVHETGIPWNDRSGDRLRQWLQITYDDFYADKRIAVVPMGFCFPGTGANGDLPPRPECAPKWHRSLLMAMPEVKLTLLVGTYAQRHYLDVPRDWSLTDVVRNGPVQDGDGRVLFPLPHPSPRNLAWFKHNPWFDVSIVPALRAALANAFA
;
A
#
# COMPACT_ATOMS: atom_id res chain seq x y z
N MET A 1 16.95 -3.73 25.20
CA MET A 1 15.61 -3.12 25.02
C MET A 1 14.62 -4.17 25.49
N GLU A 2 13.98 -3.97 26.64
CA GLU A 2 12.94 -4.90 27.11
C GLU A 2 11.81 -4.97 26.08
N ALA A 3 11.32 -6.19 25.82
CA ALA A 3 10.21 -6.40 24.92
C ALA A 3 8.96 -5.69 25.48
N VAL A 4 8.30 -4.88 24.67
CA VAL A 4 7.03 -4.25 25.05
C VAL A 4 5.99 -5.36 25.24
N PRO A 5 5.28 -5.43 26.37
CA PRO A 5 4.20 -6.38 26.58
C PRO A 5 3.15 -6.36 25.45
N ASP A 6 2.67 -7.53 25.04
CA ASP A 6 1.80 -7.66 23.86
C ASP A 6 0.46 -6.91 23.99
N ASP A 7 -0.03 -6.73 25.22
CA ASP A 7 -1.21 -5.95 25.57
C ASP A 7 -1.00 -4.44 25.35
N VAL A 8 0.17 -3.91 25.73
CA VAL A 8 0.56 -2.52 25.51
C VAL A 8 0.75 -2.24 24.01
N ALA A 9 1.40 -3.15 23.30
CA ALA A 9 1.56 -3.06 21.84
C ALA A 9 0.20 -3.13 21.12
N GLY A 10 -0.72 -3.96 21.61
CA GLY A 10 -2.10 -4.04 21.14
C GLY A 10 -2.85 -2.72 21.31
N ALA A 11 -2.81 -2.14 22.50
CA ALA A 11 -3.47 -0.88 22.77
C ALA A 11 -2.87 0.29 21.96
N ALA A 12 -1.55 0.26 21.73
CA ALA A 12 -0.88 1.26 20.88
C ALA A 12 -1.31 1.17 19.41
N PHE A 13 -1.44 -0.05 18.86
CA PHE A 13 -1.97 -0.27 17.52
C PHE A 13 -3.39 0.29 17.37
N GLU A 14 -4.31 -0.08 18.29
CA GLU A 14 -5.71 0.35 18.20
C GLU A 14 -5.85 1.86 18.32
N ARG A 15 -5.10 2.50 19.22
CA ARG A 15 -5.05 3.97 19.32
C ARG A 15 -4.53 4.60 18.03
N CYS A 16 -3.42 4.12 17.48
CA CYS A 16 -2.86 4.67 16.24
C CYS A 16 -3.84 4.55 15.08
N LEU A 17 -4.48 3.38 14.93
CA LEU A 17 -5.47 3.16 13.87
C LEU A 17 -6.73 4.03 14.05
N HIS A 18 -7.16 4.23 15.30
CA HIS A 18 -8.25 5.16 15.63
C HIS A 18 -7.88 6.60 15.23
N ASP A 19 -6.70 7.07 15.62
CA ASP A 19 -6.23 8.44 15.36
C ASP A 19 -6.09 8.72 13.87
N ILE A 20 -5.60 7.75 13.08
CA ILE A 20 -5.55 7.87 11.61
C ILE A 20 -6.96 8.08 11.04
N ARG A 21 -7.95 7.29 11.49
CA ARG A 21 -9.35 7.39 11.03
C ARG A 21 -10.01 8.69 11.46
N ALA A 22 -9.63 9.22 12.62
CA ALA A 22 -10.11 10.50 13.14
C ALA A 22 -9.36 11.72 12.56
N CYS A 23 -8.24 11.52 11.85
CA CYS A 23 -7.41 12.61 11.36
C CYS A 23 -8.18 13.59 10.46
N ARG A 24 -7.96 14.89 10.68
CA ARG A 24 -8.54 16.00 9.91
C ARG A 24 -7.50 17.01 9.42
N GLU A 25 -6.22 16.69 9.49
CA GLU A 25 -5.12 17.63 9.18
C GLU A 25 -5.15 18.14 7.73
N CYS A 26 -5.62 17.33 6.79
CA CYS A 26 -5.74 17.76 5.38
C CYS A 26 -6.95 18.70 5.14
N LYS A 27 -7.73 19.06 6.16
CA LYS A 27 -8.87 19.96 6.01
C LYS A 27 -8.42 21.32 5.47
N GLY A 28 -9.17 21.86 4.51
CA GLY A 28 -8.83 23.10 3.81
C GLY A 28 -7.83 22.93 2.65
N ALA A 29 -7.01 21.87 2.66
CA ALA A 29 -6.16 21.51 1.52
C ALA A 29 -6.86 20.58 0.52
N LEU A 30 -7.96 19.94 0.92
CA LEU A 30 -8.81 19.09 0.09
C LEU A 30 -10.07 19.85 -0.33
N ALA A 31 -10.61 19.52 -1.51
CA ALA A 31 -11.89 20.06 -1.99
C ALA A 31 -13.12 19.47 -1.25
N HIS A 32 -12.92 18.51 -0.37
CA HIS A 32 -13.95 17.79 0.38
C HIS A 32 -13.46 17.53 1.82
N GLU A 33 -14.36 17.13 2.71
CA GLU A 33 -13.99 16.80 4.09
C GLU A 33 -13.03 15.59 4.12
N PRO A 34 -11.96 15.63 4.94
CA PRO A 34 -11.04 14.51 5.08
C PRO A 34 -11.78 13.23 5.50
N ARG A 35 -11.61 12.18 4.71
CA ARG A 35 -12.12 10.84 4.98
C ARG A 35 -10.96 9.84 4.87
N PRO A 36 -10.16 9.67 5.94
CA PRO A 36 -9.05 8.73 5.95
C PRO A 36 -9.53 7.29 5.71
N VAL A 37 -8.95 6.60 4.73
CA VAL A 37 -9.20 5.18 4.44
C VAL A 37 -7.94 4.38 4.71
N VAL A 38 -8.03 3.48 5.70
CA VAL A 38 -6.96 2.59 6.12
C VAL A 38 -7.56 1.27 6.60
N VAL A 39 -6.97 0.16 6.16
CA VAL A 39 -7.31 -1.19 6.63
C VAL A 39 -6.02 -1.79 7.18
N ALA A 40 -6.00 -2.10 8.47
CA ALA A 40 -4.83 -2.67 9.10
C ALA A 40 -5.25 -3.66 10.19
N ASN A 41 -4.39 -4.63 10.44
CA ASN A 41 -4.51 -5.55 11.55
C ASN A 41 -3.10 -5.86 12.08
N ARG A 42 -2.95 -6.13 13.37
CA ARG A 42 -1.66 -6.52 13.97
C ARG A 42 -1.10 -7.82 13.39
N ARG A 43 -1.99 -8.72 12.96
CA ARG A 43 -1.66 -10.00 12.32
C ARG A 43 -1.48 -9.90 10.81
N ALA A 44 -1.45 -8.68 10.27
CA ALA A 44 -1.20 -8.48 8.86
C ALA A 44 0.19 -9.01 8.50
N ARG A 45 0.25 -9.84 7.46
CA ARG A 45 1.49 -10.38 6.89
C ARG A 45 1.79 -9.78 5.52
N LEU A 46 0.74 -9.44 4.78
CA LEU A 46 0.77 -8.68 3.55
C LEU A 46 0.38 -7.23 3.82
N LEU A 47 1.25 -6.30 3.48
CA LEU A 47 0.99 -4.86 3.51
C LEU A 47 0.96 -4.32 2.08
N ILE A 48 -0.09 -3.59 1.73
CA ILE A 48 -0.23 -2.97 0.41
C ILE A 48 -0.17 -1.45 0.58
N ILE A 49 0.86 -0.84 0.00
CA ILE A 49 1.08 0.62 0.03
C ILE A 49 0.88 1.16 -1.38
N GLY A 50 -0.27 1.81 -1.59
CA GLY A 50 -0.57 2.56 -2.80
C GLY A 50 -0.39 4.07 -2.60
N GLN A 51 -0.83 4.86 -3.59
CA GLN A 51 -0.74 6.32 -3.54
C GLN A 51 -1.73 6.92 -2.52
N ALA A 52 -3.00 6.96 -2.86
CA ALA A 52 -4.08 7.50 -2.04
C ALA A 52 -5.41 6.89 -2.50
N PRO A 53 -6.48 6.95 -1.69
CA PRO A 53 -7.82 6.63 -2.15
C PRO A 53 -8.17 7.38 -3.42
N GLY A 54 -8.72 6.69 -4.42
CA GLY A 54 -9.40 7.34 -5.54
C GLY A 54 -10.83 7.74 -5.18
N ARG A 55 -11.54 8.37 -6.12
CA ARG A 55 -12.92 8.84 -5.91
C ARG A 55 -13.88 7.75 -5.41
N ILE A 56 -13.86 6.57 -6.03
CA ILE A 56 -14.74 5.45 -5.63
C ILE A 56 -14.44 5.00 -4.20
N VAL A 57 -13.15 4.94 -3.83
CA VAL A 57 -12.72 4.58 -2.47
C VAL A 57 -13.13 5.67 -1.47
N HIS A 58 -13.07 6.95 -1.86
CA HIS A 58 -13.58 8.03 -1.03
C HIS A 58 -15.08 7.94 -0.78
N GLU A 59 -15.86 7.60 -1.80
CA GLU A 59 -17.33 7.48 -1.68
C GLU A 59 -17.72 6.23 -0.86
N THR A 60 -17.07 5.09 -1.13
CA THR A 60 -17.43 3.78 -0.52
C THR A 60 -16.72 3.49 0.80
N GLY A 61 -15.53 4.04 1.03
CA GLY A 61 -14.63 3.68 2.13
C GLY A 61 -13.91 2.34 1.94
N ILE A 62 -14.09 1.66 0.81
CA ILE A 62 -13.53 0.32 0.56
C ILE A 62 -12.29 0.46 -0.34
N PRO A 63 -11.07 0.18 0.16
CA PRO A 63 -9.86 0.29 -0.64
C PRO A 63 -9.84 -0.71 -1.79
N TRP A 64 -9.24 -0.37 -2.92
CA TRP A 64 -9.14 -1.26 -4.09
C TRP A 64 -10.50 -1.80 -4.59
N ASN A 65 -11.59 -1.07 -4.35
CA ASN A 65 -12.93 -1.40 -4.83
C ASN A 65 -13.17 -0.84 -6.24
N ASP A 66 -12.23 -1.06 -7.14
CA ASP A 66 -12.25 -0.58 -8.52
C ASP A 66 -11.53 -1.56 -9.46
N ARG A 67 -11.48 -1.22 -10.76
CA ARG A 67 -10.82 -2.05 -11.79
C ARG A 67 -9.31 -2.23 -11.56
N SER A 68 -8.66 -1.31 -10.84
CA SER A 68 -7.25 -1.46 -10.46
C SER A 68 -7.13 -2.53 -9.39
N GLY A 69 -8.04 -2.55 -8.42
CA GLY A 69 -8.15 -3.60 -7.41
C GLY A 69 -8.47 -4.97 -7.99
N ASP A 70 -9.32 -5.06 -9.01
CA ASP A 70 -9.61 -6.33 -9.69
C ASP A 70 -8.33 -6.95 -10.28
N ARG A 71 -7.53 -6.12 -10.96
CA ARG A 71 -6.26 -6.58 -11.53
C ARG A 71 -5.23 -6.90 -10.44
N LEU A 72 -5.16 -6.14 -9.35
CA LEU A 72 -4.29 -6.47 -8.22
C LEU A 72 -4.63 -7.83 -7.63
N ARG A 73 -5.92 -8.08 -7.36
CA ARG A 73 -6.43 -9.38 -6.89
C ARG A 73 -6.12 -10.51 -7.86
N GLN A 74 -6.26 -10.26 -9.17
CA GLN A 74 -5.87 -11.24 -10.21
C GLN A 74 -4.38 -11.59 -10.17
N TRP A 75 -3.50 -10.60 -9.98
CA TRP A 75 -2.06 -10.86 -9.83
C TRP A 75 -1.78 -11.72 -8.60
N LEU A 76 -2.42 -11.40 -7.48
CA LEU A 76 -2.26 -12.09 -6.20
C LEU A 76 -2.99 -13.44 -6.13
N GLN A 77 -3.91 -13.73 -7.07
CA GLN A 77 -4.84 -14.86 -7.01
C GLN A 77 -5.67 -14.91 -5.71
N ILE A 78 -6.12 -13.74 -5.25
CA ILE A 78 -6.99 -13.59 -4.09
C ILE A 78 -8.39 -13.23 -4.59
N THR A 79 -9.43 -13.86 -4.05
CA THR A 79 -10.82 -13.54 -4.40
C THR A 79 -11.22 -12.16 -3.89
N TYR A 80 -12.36 -11.63 -4.34
CA TYR A 80 -12.89 -10.38 -3.79
C TYR A 80 -13.13 -10.50 -2.28
N ASP A 81 -13.83 -11.55 -1.86
CA ASP A 81 -14.23 -11.74 -0.46
C ASP A 81 -13.01 -11.95 0.45
N ASP A 82 -12.05 -12.80 0.03
CA ASP A 82 -10.84 -13.06 0.83
C ASP A 82 -9.99 -11.80 0.99
N PHE A 83 -9.93 -10.93 -0.03
CA PHE A 83 -9.14 -9.70 0.02
C PHE A 83 -9.61 -8.76 1.15
N TYR A 84 -10.91 -8.77 1.48
CA TYR A 84 -11.50 -7.92 2.50
C TYR A 84 -11.74 -8.63 3.84
N ALA A 85 -11.90 -9.95 3.84
CA ALA A 85 -12.13 -10.74 5.05
C ALA A 85 -10.83 -11.18 5.76
N ASP A 86 -9.74 -11.38 5.01
CA ASP A 86 -8.49 -11.90 5.56
C ASP A 86 -7.71 -10.83 6.35
N LYS A 87 -7.64 -11.02 7.67
CA LYS A 87 -6.91 -10.15 8.60
C LYS A 87 -5.39 -10.13 8.35
N ARG A 88 -4.85 -11.04 7.53
CA ARG A 88 -3.45 -11.03 7.11
C ARG A 88 -3.16 -9.96 6.06
N ILE A 89 -4.18 -9.31 5.49
CA ILE A 89 -4.03 -8.27 4.48
C ILE A 89 -4.27 -6.89 5.10
N ALA A 90 -3.33 -5.98 4.91
CA ALA A 90 -3.45 -4.57 5.27
C ALA A 90 -3.26 -3.66 4.04
N VAL A 91 -3.98 -2.54 4.03
CA VAL A 91 -3.87 -1.49 3.03
C VAL A 91 -3.61 -0.16 3.73
N VAL A 92 -2.42 0.38 3.54
CA VAL A 92 -1.93 1.63 4.15
C VAL A 92 -1.39 2.53 3.04
N PRO A 93 -2.22 3.42 2.45
CA PRO A 93 -1.79 4.28 1.36
C PRO A 93 -0.87 5.42 1.84
N MET A 94 -0.02 5.94 0.95
CA MET A 94 0.86 7.09 1.24
C MET A 94 0.09 8.34 1.70
N GLY A 95 -1.08 8.58 1.13
CA GLY A 95 -2.06 9.57 1.59
C GLY A 95 -3.36 8.88 1.97
N PHE A 96 -3.90 9.16 3.16
CA PHE A 96 -5.10 8.47 3.65
C PHE A 96 -6.41 9.03 3.09
N CYS A 97 -6.41 10.24 2.55
CA CYS A 97 -7.60 10.88 1.97
C CYS A 97 -7.48 10.97 0.45
N PHE A 98 -8.62 11.00 -0.23
CA PHE A 98 -8.66 11.29 -1.67
C PHE A 98 -8.17 12.73 -1.90
N PRO A 99 -7.14 12.95 -2.73
CA PRO A 99 -6.58 14.28 -2.91
C PRO A 99 -7.36 15.15 -3.90
N GLY A 100 -8.38 14.58 -4.58
CA GLY A 100 -9.08 15.22 -5.69
C GLY A 100 -8.62 14.69 -7.05
N THR A 101 -9.30 15.10 -8.12
CA THR A 101 -8.99 14.69 -9.50
C THR A 101 -8.39 15.86 -10.26
N GLY A 102 -7.23 15.65 -10.89
CA GLY A 102 -6.60 16.54 -11.86
C GLY A 102 -6.70 16.02 -13.29
N ALA A 103 -6.07 16.72 -14.24
CA ALA A 103 -6.13 16.41 -15.67
C ALA A 103 -5.67 14.98 -16.01
N ASN A 104 -4.63 14.51 -15.30
CA ASN A 104 -4.01 13.21 -15.55
C ASN A 104 -4.38 12.16 -14.50
N GLY A 105 -5.54 12.29 -13.83
CA GLY A 105 -5.98 11.39 -12.75
C GLY A 105 -6.03 12.03 -11.39
N ASP A 106 -6.11 11.17 -10.38
CA ASP A 106 -6.12 11.63 -8.99
C ASP A 106 -4.82 12.37 -8.68
N LEU A 107 -4.95 13.45 -7.93
CA LEU A 107 -3.84 14.30 -7.51
C LEU A 107 -2.83 13.49 -6.66
N PRO A 108 -1.59 13.99 -6.51
CA PRO A 108 -0.60 13.36 -5.63
C PRO A 108 -1.11 13.21 -4.19
N PRO A 109 -0.60 12.22 -3.44
CA PRO A 109 -0.95 12.07 -2.04
C PRO A 109 -0.41 13.26 -1.23
N ARG A 110 -1.12 13.61 -0.16
CA ARG A 110 -0.71 14.68 0.75
C ARG A 110 0.62 14.30 1.44
N PRO A 111 1.68 15.13 1.33
CA PRO A 111 3.02 14.77 1.79
C PRO A 111 3.13 14.59 3.31
N GLU A 112 2.24 15.20 4.08
CA GLU A 112 2.20 15.12 5.54
C GLU A 112 1.73 13.75 6.08
N CYS A 113 0.97 12.98 5.29
CA CYS A 113 0.28 11.77 5.78
C CYS A 113 1.24 10.65 6.19
N ALA A 114 2.10 10.20 5.27
CA ALA A 114 2.97 9.05 5.53
C ALA A 114 4.01 9.31 6.64
N PRO A 115 4.75 10.45 6.64
CA PRO A 115 5.69 10.77 7.72
C PRO A 115 5.04 10.80 9.11
N LYS A 116 3.78 11.23 9.19
CA LYS A 116 3.06 11.31 10.46
C LYS A 116 2.64 9.94 11.01
N TRP A 117 2.19 9.03 10.14
CA TRP A 117 1.46 7.84 10.60
C TRP A 117 2.14 6.50 10.30
N HIS A 118 2.89 6.39 9.20
CA HIS A 118 3.37 5.08 8.75
C HIS A 118 4.32 4.45 9.76
N ARG A 119 5.28 5.19 10.30
CA ARG A 119 6.25 4.63 11.24
C ARG A 119 5.56 4.03 12.48
N SER A 120 4.70 4.80 13.13
CA SER A 120 3.99 4.36 14.35
C SER A 120 3.09 3.16 14.08
N LEU A 121 2.35 3.17 12.97
CA LEU A 121 1.47 2.05 12.60
C LEU A 121 2.26 0.78 12.28
N LEU A 122 3.33 0.88 11.48
CA LEU A 122 4.12 -0.27 11.05
C LEU A 122 4.94 -0.88 12.18
N MET A 123 5.44 -0.06 13.11
CA MET A 123 6.06 -0.57 14.34
C MET A 123 5.07 -1.40 15.18
N ALA A 124 3.78 -1.12 15.09
CA ALA A 124 2.72 -1.85 15.78
C ALA A 124 2.15 -3.04 14.96
N MET A 125 2.74 -3.34 13.79
CA MET A 125 2.39 -4.45 12.90
C MET A 125 3.60 -5.39 12.70
N PRO A 126 4.04 -6.12 13.75
CA PRO A 126 5.29 -6.88 13.72
C PRO A 126 5.24 -8.11 12.80
N GLU A 127 4.05 -8.59 12.43
CA GLU A 127 3.89 -9.80 11.62
C GLU A 127 4.05 -9.56 10.11
N VAL A 128 4.19 -8.30 9.66
CA VAL A 128 4.35 -7.97 8.24
C VAL A 128 5.62 -8.63 7.69
N LYS A 129 5.47 -9.45 6.65
CA LYS A 129 6.57 -10.14 5.95
C LYS A 129 6.77 -9.64 4.52
N LEU A 130 5.68 -9.20 3.86
CA LEU A 130 5.69 -8.73 2.49
C LEU A 130 4.99 -7.38 2.40
N THR A 131 5.65 -6.39 1.81
CA THR A 131 5.12 -5.06 1.52
C THR A 131 5.10 -4.83 0.02
N LEU A 132 3.92 -4.66 -0.55
CA LEU A 132 3.74 -4.27 -1.95
C LEU A 132 3.82 -2.75 -2.06
N LEU A 133 4.81 -2.25 -2.79
CA LEU A 133 5.03 -0.83 -3.05
C LEU A 133 4.47 -0.47 -4.43
N VAL A 134 3.21 -0.06 -4.46
CA VAL A 134 2.45 0.14 -5.70
C VAL A 134 2.56 1.59 -6.18
N GLY A 135 3.38 1.78 -7.21
CA GLY A 135 3.62 3.08 -7.82
C GLY A 135 4.76 3.88 -7.19
N THR A 136 5.14 4.96 -7.87
CA THR A 136 6.37 5.71 -7.59
C THR A 136 6.39 6.37 -6.21
N TYR A 137 5.26 6.89 -5.72
CA TYR A 137 5.20 7.50 -4.38
C TYR A 137 5.56 6.52 -3.26
N ALA A 138 5.02 5.30 -3.31
CA ALA A 138 5.34 4.25 -2.34
C ALA A 138 6.80 3.81 -2.49
N GLN A 139 7.24 3.54 -3.72
CA GLN A 139 8.60 3.09 -4.01
C GLN A 139 9.65 4.11 -3.56
N ARG A 140 9.49 5.39 -3.88
CA ARG A 140 10.45 6.45 -3.51
C ARG A 140 10.48 6.76 -2.02
N HIS A 141 9.42 6.42 -1.30
CA HIS A 141 9.40 6.59 0.16
C HIS A 141 10.12 5.45 0.89
N TYR A 142 9.99 4.22 0.39
CA TYR A 142 10.46 3.02 1.09
C TYR A 142 11.77 2.44 0.54
N LEU A 143 12.15 2.77 -0.69
CA LEU A 143 13.33 2.22 -1.33
C LEU A 143 14.39 3.30 -1.50
N ASP A 144 15.63 2.97 -1.15
CA ASP A 144 16.80 3.78 -1.49
C ASP A 144 17.24 3.45 -2.92
N VAL A 145 16.56 4.04 -3.90
CA VAL A 145 16.80 3.83 -5.32
C VAL A 145 17.33 5.10 -6.00
N PRO A 146 18.23 4.99 -7.00
CA PRO A 146 18.78 6.14 -7.72
C PRO A 146 17.70 7.08 -8.27
N ARG A 147 17.93 8.40 -8.17
CA ARG A 147 16.92 9.42 -8.54
C ARG A 147 16.52 9.38 -10.00
N ASP A 148 17.42 8.94 -10.87
CA ASP A 148 17.26 8.81 -12.32
C ASP A 148 16.53 7.52 -12.75
N TRP A 149 16.37 6.54 -11.86
CA TRP A 149 15.62 5.31 -12.18
C TRP A 149 14.15 5.59 -12.52
N SER A 150 13.68 5.01 -13.62
CA SER A 150 12.26 5.01 -13.97
C SER A 150 11.47 4.02 -13.09
N LEU A 151 10.14 4.10 -13.15
CA LEU A 151 9.26 3.08 -12.55
C LEU A 151 9.64 1.67 -13.05
N THR A 152 9.98 1.56 -14.33
CA THR A 152 10.37 0.30 -14.96
C THR A 152 11.65 -0.26 -14.33
N ASP A 153 12.65 0.60 -14.10
CA ASP A 153 13.92 0.19 -13.50
C ASP A 153 13.71 -0.28 -12.06
N VAL A 154 12.91 0.44 -11.27
CA VAL A 154 12.60 0.05 -9.88
C VAL A 154 11.88 -1.31 -9.84
N VAL A 155 10.88 -1.53 -10.69
CA VAL A 155 10.13 -2.80 -10.73
C VAL A 155 11.02 -3.95 -11.19
N ARG A 156 11.92 -3.72 -12.15
CA ARG A 156 12.81 -4.75 -12.69
C ARG A 156 13.90 -5.17 -11.72
N ASN A 157 14.39 -4.24 -10.88
CA ASN A 157 15.50 -4.49 -9.96
C ASN A 157 15.05 -4.87 -8.54
N GLY A 158 13.75 -4.86 -8.24
CA GLY A 158 13.20 -5.46 -7.01
C GLY A 158 12.80 -6.93 -7.19
N PRO A 159 12.28 -7.60 -6.15
CA PRO A 159 12.11 -7.10 -4.78
C PRO A 159 13.43 -6.99 -4.00
N VAL A 160 13.41 -6.27 -2.88
CA VAL A 160 14.55 -6.16 -1.94
C VAL A 160 14.10 -6.54 -0.52
N GLN A 161 15.04 -6.69 0.41
CA GLN A 161 14.73 -6.86 1.84
C GLN A 161 15.09 -5.60 2.63
N ASP A 162 14.26 -5.21 3.59
CA ASP A 162 14.59 -4.17 4.56
C ASP A 162 15.44 -4.71 5.72
N GLY A 163 15.84 -3.83 6.63
CA GLY A 163 16.65 -4.20 7.80
C GLY A 163 15.97 -5.15 8.78
N ASP A 164 14.64 -5.30 8.70
CA ASP A 164 13.85 -6.24 9.51
C ASP A 164 13.61 -7.57 8.77
N GLY A 165 14.20 -7.74 7.57
CA GLY A 165 14.04 -8.92 6.72
C GLY A 165 12.70 -8.99 5.99
N ARG A 166 11.92 -7.90 5.97
CA ARG A 166 10.66 -7.85 5.20
C ARG A 166 10.96 -7.69 3.73
N VAL A 167 10.21 -8.41 2.89
CA VAL A 167 10.31 -8.27 1.44
C VAL A 167 9.56 -7.03 0.99
N LEU A 168 10.27 -6.08 0.38
CA LEU A 168 9.70 -4.91 -0.28
C LEU A 168 9.58 -5.19 -1.78
N PHE A 169 8.35 -5.29 -2.26
CA PHE A 169 8.04 -5.72 -3.61
C PHE A 169 7.47 -4.55 -4.44
N PRO A 170 8.30 -3.89 -5.29
CA PRO A 170 7.83 -2.79 -6.12
C PRO A 170 6.94 -3.28 -7.25
N LEU A 171 5.79 -2.63 -7.43
CA LEU A 171 4.84 -2.92 -8.50
C LEU A 171 4.44 -1.63 -9.23
N PRO A 172 4.18 -1.68 -10.54
CA PRO A 172 3.48 -0.59 -11.23
C PRO A 172 2.03 -0.53 -10.73
N HIS A 173 1.37 0.62 -10.89
CA HIS A 173 -0.05 0.70 -10.58
C HIS A 173 -0.86 -0.18 -11.55
N PRO A 174 -1.82 -1.00 -11.08
CA PRO A 174 -2.65 -1.85 -11.93
C PRO A 174 -3.73 -1.09 -12.76
N SER A 175 -3.55 0.21 -12.98
CA SER A 175 -4.54 1.05 -13.68
C SER A 175 -4.69 0.66 -15.15
N PRO A 176 -5.88 0.81 -15.75
CA PRO A 176 -6.07 0.77 -17.20
C PRO A 176 -5.13 1.73 -17.97
N ARG A 177 -4.69 2.82 -17.33
CA ARG A 177 -3.75 3.78 -17.93
C ARG A 177 -2.36 3.20 -18.19
N ASN A 178 -1.99 2.14 -17.47
CA ASN A 178 -0.71 1.45 -17.64
C ASN A 178 -0.76 0.31 -18.68
N LEU A 179 -1.86 0.15 -19.44
CA LEU A 179 -1.96 -0.88 -20.47
C LEU A 179 -0.83 -0.80 -21.51
N ALA A 180 -0.46 0.40 -21.95
CA ALA A 180 0.66 0.59 -22.84
C ALA A 180 1.97 0.13 -22.19
N TRP A 181 2.19 0.45 -20.90
CA TRP A 181 3.38 0.02 -20.17
C TRP A 181 3.47 -1.52 -20.12
N PHE A 182 2.37 -2.23 -19.79
CA PHE A 182 2.37 -3.70 -19.75
C PHE A 182 2.68 -4.31 -21.12
N LYS A 183 2.14 -3.74 -22.21
CA LYS A 183 2.45 -4.20 -23.58
C LYS A 183 3.93 -4.08 -23.94
N HIS A 184 4.60 -3.02 -23.50
CA HIS A 184 6.04 -2.84 -23.72
C HIS A 184 6.91 -3.61 -22.73
N ASN A 185 6.31 -4.13 -21.65
CA ASN A 185 7.00 -4.84 -20.58
C ASN A 185 6.38 -6.22 -20.33
N PRO A 186 6.33 -7.11 -21.34
CA PRO A 186 5.68 -8.43 -21.22
C PRO A 186 6.34 -9.32 -20.15
N TRP A 187 7.60 -9.06 -19.81
CA TRP A 187 8.34 -9.68 -18.70
C TRP A 187 7.63 -9.52 -17.34
N PHE A 188 6.77 -8.51 -17.19
CA PHE A 188 5.99 -8.32 -15.97
C PHE A 188 5.09 -9.52 -15.69
N ASP A 189 4.28 -9.93 -16.66
CA ASP A 189 3.33 -11.04 -16.47
C ASP A 189 4.03 -12.40 -16.39
N VAL A 190 5.14 -12.59 -17.12
CA VAL A 190 5.85 -13.89 -17.18
C VAL A 190 6.86 -14.10 -16.05
N SER A 191 7.34 -13.03 -15.39
CA SER A 191 8.39 -13.13 -14.36
C SER A 191 8.01 -12.47 -13.05
N ILE A 192 7.47 -11.25 -13.09
CA ILE A 192 7.15 -10.49 -11.87
C ILE A 192 5.90 -11.04 -11.18
N VAL A 193 4.82 -11.31 -11.92
CA VAL A 193 3.59 -11.85 -11.34
C VAL A 193 3.81 -13.23 -10.68
N PRO A 194 4.53 -14.19 -11.30
CA PRO A 194 4.90 -15.44 -10.62
C PRO A 194 5.75 -15.24 -9.36
N ALA A 195 6.76 -14.35 -9.40
CA ALA A 195 7.59 -14.04 -8.24
C ALA A 195 6.77 -13.38 -7.10
N LEU A 196 5.82 -12.51 -7.43
CA LEU A 196 4.89 -11.90 -6.49
C LEU A 196 4.06 -12.96 -5.76
N ARG A 197 3.54 -13.96 -6.50
CA ARG A 197 2.77 -15.07 -5.91
C ARG A 197 3.60 -15.93 -4.99
N ALA A 198 4.84 -16.24 -5.37
CA ALA A 198 5.77 -16.98 -4.51
C ALA A 198 6.09 -16.21 -3.22
N ALA A 199 6.33 -14.90 -3.32
CA ALA A 199 6.56 -14.04 -2.16
C ALA A 199 5.33 -13.99 -1.24
N LEU A 200 4.12 -13.91 -1.81
CA LEU A 200 2.86 -13.94 -1.07
C LEU A 200 2.67 -15.27 -0.33
N ALA A 201 2.90 -16.40 -1.01
CA ALA A 201 2.79 -17.73 -0.40
C ALA A 201 3.76 -17.86 0.79
N ASN A 202 5.01 -17.42 0.63
CA ASN A 202 5.99 -17.41 1.72
C ASN A 202 5.59 -16.49 2.88
N ALA A 203 4.97 -15.35 2.60
CA ALA A 203 4.48 -14.46 3.65
C ALA A 203 3.32 -15.09 4.45
N PHE A 204 2.51 -15.93 3.82
CA PHE A 204 1.32 -16.55 4.44
C PHE A 204 1.57 -17.93 5.07
N ALA A 205 2.73 -18.53 4.82
CA ALA A 205 3.20 -19.76 5.47
C ALA A 205 3.49 -19.53 6.97
#